data_AF-A0A833GZF8-F1
#
_entry.id   AF-A0A833GZF8-F1
#
_cell.length_a   1.000
_cell.length_b   1.000
_cell.length_c   1.000
_cell.angle_alpha   90.00
_cell.angle_beta   90.00
_cell.angle_gamma   90.00
#
_symmetry.space_group_name_H-M   'P 1'
#
loop_
_entity.id
_entity.type
_entity.pdbx_description
1 polymer ?
#
loop_
_entity_poly.entity_id
_entity_poly.type
_entity_poly.pdbx_seq_one_letter_code
_entity_poly.pdbx_strand_id
1 'polypeptide(L)'
;MKRFRFPLEGLLKVRDLKQKQVMAEMADITERVNNQRSIVERSEQEYRDEMERFARSQGEAFSIDMYRTFDRYIDRLEGEKARAHDRLEEMRPELERMQAKLLEARREKRVVELLRERHLNRYNEEVRREERRELQELNQLRKEVSSVSEDTSVVFDDGDGSEERTEDLRTRDARRRAEYLEQAGLTEEQARRTVGL
;
A
#
# COMPACT_ATOMS: atom_id res chain seq x y z
N MET A 1 13.67 -4.46 21.08
CA MET A 1 13.06 -3.15 20.75
C MET A 1 11.55 -3.17 21.01
N LYS A 2 10.99 -2.10 21.58
CA LYS A 2 9.54 -1.97 21.81
C LYS A 2 8.83 -1.72 20.49
N ARG A 3 7.67 -2.34 20.23
CA ARG A 3 6.92 -2.12 18.97
C ARG A 3 6.36 -0.69 18.90
N PHE A 4 6.31 -0.10 17.71
CA PHE A 4 5.68 1.21 17.48
C PHE A 4 4.21 1.21 17.92
N ARG A 5 3.82 2.22 18.69
CA ARG A 5 2.43 2.45 19.10
C ARG A 5 2.08 3.91 18.84
N PHE A 6 1.04 4.13 18.04
CA PHE A 6 0.55 5.48 17.79
C PHE A 6 -0.49 5.87 18.84
N PRO A 7 -0.29 6.97 19.60
CA PRO A 7 -1.22 7.35 20.67
C PRO A 7 -2.64 7.65 20.19
N LEU A 8 -2.80 8.12 18.94
CA LEU A 8 -4.11 8.49 18.38
C LEU A 8 -4.69 7.42 17.44
N GLU A 9 -4.28 6.15 17.58
CA GLU A 9 -4.81 5.05 16.76
C GLU A 9 -6.34 4.91 16.92
N GLY A 10 -6.87 5.11 18.13
CA GLY A 10 -8.31 5.10 18.38
C GLY A 10 -9.05 6.21 17.63
N LEU A 11 -8.50 7.43 17.65
CA LEU A 11 -9.07 8.55 16.90
C LEU A 11 -9.04 8.30 15.39
N LEU A 12 -7.94 7.73 14.87
CA LEU A 12 -7.84 7.37 13.46
C LEU A 12 -8.93 6.38 13.04
N LYS A 13 -9.21 5.37 13.87
CA LYS A 13 -10.31 4.41 13.63
C LYS A 13 -11.68 5.09 13.62
N VAL A 14 -11.94 5.98 14.58
CA VAL A 14 -13.21 6.73 14.63
C VAL A 14 -13.38 7.58 13.37
N ARG A 15 -12.33 8.26 12.91
CA ARG A 15 -12.38 9.08 11.68
C ARG A 15 -12.55 8.21 10.42
N ASP A 16 -11.94 7.03 10.37
CA ASP A 16 -12.16 6.06 9.29
C ASP A 16 -13.61 5.57 9.23
N LEU A 17 -14.20 5.23 10.38
CA LEU A 17 -15.61 4.86 10.47
C LEU A 17 -16.52 6.02 10.05
N LYS A 18 -16.23 7.25 10.49
CA LYS A 18 -17.00 8.43 10.10
C LYS A 18 -16.93 8.68 8.59
N GLN A 19 -15.76 8.55 7.98
CA GLN A 19 -15.61 8.66 6.53
C GLN A 19 -16.47 7.59 5.82
N LYS A 20 -16.43 6.33 6.27
CA LYS A 20 -17.22 5.24 5.70
C LYS A 20 -18.73 5.50 5.81
N GLN A 21 -19.19 6.02 6.94
CA GLN A 21 -20.60 6.39 7.12
C GLN A 21 -21.02 7.47 6.11
N VAL A 22 -20.25 8.55 5.99
CA VAL A 22 -20.55 9.63 5.03
C VAL A 22 -20.50 9.14 3.58
N MET A 23 -19.61 8.19 3.26
CA MET A 23 -19.59 7.54 1.94
C MET A 23 -20.85 6.72 1.67
N ALA A 24 -21.35 5.98 2.67
CA ALA A 24 -22.59 5.22 2.53
C ALA A 24 -23.80 6.14 2.33
N GLU A 25 -23.90 7.22 3.11
CA GLU A 25 -24.94 8.25 2.94
C GLU A 25 -24.86 8.91 1.54
N MET A 26 -23.66 9.20 1.05
CA MET A 26 -23.47 9.76 -0.30
C MET A 26 -23.87 8.78 -1.40
N ALA A 27 -23.69 7.47 -1.19
CA ALA A 27 -24.07 6.45 -2.17
C ALA A 27 -25.59 6.44 -2.40
N ASP A 28 -26.38 6.49 -1.33
CA ASP A 28 -27.85 6.55 -1.39
C ASP A 28 -28.35 7.79 -2.17
N ILE A 29 -27.78 8.97 -1.88
CA ILE A 29 -28.12 10.20 -2.61
C ILE A 29 -27.70 10.11 -4.07
N THR A 30 -26.54 9.53 -4.35
CA THR A 30 -26.05 9.35 -5.72
C THR A 30 -26.97 8.39 -6.50
N GLU A 31 -27.46 7.34 -5.87
CA GLU A 31 -28.45 6.42 -6.46
C GLU A 31 -29.75 7.15 -6.79
N ARG A 32 -30.28 7.94 -5.85
CA ARG A 32 -31.48 8.78 -6.06
C ARG A 32 -31.30 9.74 -7.24
N VAL A 33 -30.16 10.43 -7.31
CA VAL A 33 -29.82 11.35 -8.42
C VAL A 33 -29.72 10.61 -9.75
N ASN A 34 -29.06 9.45 -9.79
CA ASN A 34 -28.93 8.65 -10.99
C ASN A 34 -30.29 8.14 -11.50
N ASN A 35 -31.15 7.68 -10.59
CA ASN A 35 -32.51 7.28 -10.91
C ASN A 35 -33.31 8.46 -11.49
N GLN A 36 -33.20 9.64 -10.88
CA GLN A 36 -33.87 10.84 -11.38
C GLN A 36 -33.33 11.29 -12.75
N ARG A 37 -32.01 11.19 -12.98
CA ARG A 37 -31.40 11.44 -14.29
C ARG A 37 -31.91 10.48 -15.35
N SER A 38 -32.06 9.19 -15.02
CA SER A 38 -32.65 8.21 -15.95
C SER A 38 -34.11 8.54 -16.31
N ILE A 39 -34.88 9.06 -15.35
CA ILE A 39 -36.24 9.55 -15.61
C ILE A 39 -36.23 10.74 -16.57
N VAL A 40 -35.32 11.70 -16.36
CA VAL A 40 -35.14 12.85 -17.27
C VAL A 40 -34.81 12.37 -18.68
N GLU A 41 -33.80 11.50 -18.82
CA GLU A 41 -33.38 10.94 -20.11
C GLU A 41 -34.54 10.22 -20.82
N ARG A 42 -35.32 9.42 -20.08
CA ARG A 42 -36.51 8.74 -20.62
C ARG A 42 -37.56 9.74 -21.09
N SER A 43 -37.88 10.76 -20.28
CA SER A 43 -38.87 11.78 -20.64
C SER A 43 -38.45 12.60 -21.87
N GLU A 44 -37.16 12.87 -22.02
CA GLU A 44 -36.61 13.55 -23.20
C GLU A 44 -36.66 12.65 -24.43
N GLN A 45 -36.38 11.35 -24.27
CA GLN A 45 -36.49 10.39 -25.36
C GLN A 45 -37.94 10.24 -25.82
N GLU A 46 -38.88 10.07 -24.90
CA GLU A 46 -40.32 9.98 -25.21
C GLU A 46 -40.81 11.23 -25.95
N TYR A 47 -40.43 12.42 -25.49
CA TYR A 47 -40.74 13.67 -26.19
C TYR A 47 -40.18 13.69 -27.62
N ARG A 48 -38.92 13.31 -27.81
CA ARG A 48 -38.27 13.29 -29.13
C ARG A 48 -38.94 12.28 -30.07
N ASP A 49 -39.21 11.07 -29.58
CA ASP A 49 -39.81 10.00 -30.36
C ASP A 49 -41.23 10.38 -30.83
N GLU A 50 -42.02 11.01 -29.96
CA GLU A 50 -43.38 11.45 -30.31
C GLU A 50 -43.39 12.65 -31.26
N MET A 51 -42.46 13.59 -31.09
CA MET A 51 -42.28 14.68 -32.06
C MET A 51 -41.85 14.17 -33.44
N GLU A 52 -40.97 13.17 -33.49
CA GLU A 52 -40.56 12.56 -34.75
C GLU A 52 -41.70 11.78 -35.42
N ARG A 53 -42.48 11.02 -34.65
CA ARG A 53 -43.70 10.34 -35.14
C ARG A 53 -44.67 11.33 -35.75
N PHE A 54 -44.92 12.45 -35.07
CA PHE A 54 -45.80 13.49 -35.58
C PHE A 54 -45.29 14.12 -36.87
N ALA A 55 -44.01 14.48 -36.92
CA ALA A 55 -43.39 15.04 -38.12
C ALA A 55 -43.53 14.12 -39.34
N ARG A 56 -43.38 12.80 -39.14
CA ARG A 56 -43.60 11.79 -40.20
C ARG A 56 -45.07 11.70 -40.62
N SER A 57 -46.00 11.85 -39.68
CA SER A 57 -47.45 11.75 -39.94
C SER A 57 -48.09 12.98 -40.60
N GLN A 58 -47.43 14.14 -40.58
CA GLN A 58 -47.92 15.36 -41.24
C GLN A 58 -48.02 15.26 -42.78
N GLY A 59 -47.45 14.22 -43.39
CA GLY A 59 -47.64 13.92 -44.82
C GLY A 59 -49.00 13.30 -45.15
N GLU A 60 -49.78 12.88 -44.15
CA GLU A 60 -51.12 12.32 -44.28
C GLU A 60 -52.19 13.39 -43.97
N ALA A 61 -53.41 13.23 -44.48
CA ALA A 61 -54.51 14.18 -44.27
C ALA A 61 -54.90 14.27 -42.79
N PHE A 62 -54.25 15.17 -42.04
CA PHE A 62 -54.47 15.37 -40.62
C PHE A 62 -55.77 16.16 -40.35
N SER A 63 -56.65 15.60 -39.53
CA SER A 63 -57.82 16.34 -39.01
C SER A 63 -57.39 17.41 -38.00
N ILE A 64 -58.13 18.53 -37.96
CA ILE A 64 -57.96 19.59 -36.95
C ILE A 64 -58.07 19.04 -35.52
N ASP A 65 -58.93 18.04 -35.29
CA ASP A 65 -59.10 17.42 -33.97
C ASP A 65 -57.88 16.57 -33.56
N MET A 66 -57.22 15.94 -34.54
CA MET A 66 -55.97 15.21 -34.30
C MET A 66 -54.85 16.16 -33.93
N TYR A 67 -54.76 17.33 -34.57
CA TYR A 67 -53.79 18.36 -34.23
C TYR A 67 -53.98 18.87 -32.79
N ARG A 68 -55.21 19.20 -32.39
CA ARG A 68 -55.52 19.64 -31.02
C ARG A 68 -55.20 18.58 -29.96
N THR A 69 -55.41 17.31 -30.30
CA THR A 69 -55.11 16.20 -29.38
C THR A 69 -53.60 16.04 -29.21
N PHE A 70 -52.85 16.15 -30.31
CA PHE A 70 -51.40 16.10 -30.30
C PHE A 70 -50.79 17.27 -29.52
N ASP A 71 -51.28 18.49 -29.74
CA ASP A 71 -50.81 19.70 -29.06
C ASP A 71 -50.90 19.56 -27.52
N ARG A 72 -52.07 19.16 -27.01
CA ARG A 72 -52.26 18.89 -25.57
C ARG A 72 -51.37 17.77 -25.05
N TYR A 73 -51.07 16.77 -25.87
CA TYR A 73 -50.21 15.66 -25.50
C TYR A 73 -48.75 16.11 -25.38
N ILE A 74 -48.29 16.94 -26.32
CA ILE A 74 -46.97 17.56 -26.27
C ILE A 74 -46.83 18.47 -25.05
N ASP A 75 -47.81 19.33 -24.78
CA ASP A 75 -47.82 20.18 -23.57
C ASP A 75 -47.66 19.35 -22.29
N ARG A 76 -48.35 18.21 -22.23
CA ARG A 76 -48.23 17.26 -21.11
C ARG A 76 -46.80 16.72 -21.01
N LEU A 77 -46.21 16.27 -22.11
CA LEU A 77 -44.83 15.74 -22.13
C LEU A 77 -43.81 16.81 -21.75
N GLU A 78 -43.97 18.04 -22.22
CA GLU A 78 -43.12 19.16 -21.81
C GLU A 78 -43.23 19.45 -20.31
N GLY A 79 -44.45 19.43 -19.76
CA GLY A 79 -44.67 19.56 -18.32
C GLY A 79 -44.08 18.40 -17.51
N GLU A 80 -44.09 17.17 -18.04
CA GLU A 80 -43.43 16.01 -17.41
C GLU A 80 -41.91 16.15 -17.41
N LYS A 81 -41.32 16.56 -18.54
CA LYS A 81 -39.89 16.87 -18.69
C LYS A 81 -39.46 17.98 -17.74
N ALA A 82 -40.18 19.10 -17.70
CA ALA A 82 -39.89 20.22 -16.81
C ALA A 82 -39.89 19.77 -15.33
N ARG A 83 -40.93 19.06 -14.90
CA ARG A 83 -41.01 18.52 -13.53
C ARG A 83 -39.90 17.52 -13.21
N ALA A 84 -39.45 16.74 -14.20
CA ALA A 84 -38.33 15.81 -14.02
C ALA A 84 -36.99 16.55 -13.84
N HIS A 85 -36.78 17.64 -14.59
CA HIS A 85 -35.62 18.52 -14.43
C HIS A 85 -35.66 19.27 -13.10
N ASP A 86 -36.81 19.83 -12.71
CA ASP A 86 -36.98 20.52 -11.43
C ASP A 86 -36.61 19.62 -10.25
N ARG A 87 -37.11 18.38 -10.24
CA ARG A 87 -36.75 17.38 -9.22
C ARG A 87 -35.26 17.06 -9.20
N LEU A 88 -34.58 17.09 -10.34
CA LEU A 88 -33.14 16.86 -10.42
C LEU A 88 -32.36 18.04 -9.81
N GLU A 89 -32.76 19.27 -10.13
CA GLU A 89 -32.16 20.47 -9.54
C GLU A 89 -32.44 20.60 -8.04
N GLU A 90 -33.61 20.16 -7.56
CA GLU A 90 -33.93 20.09 -6.12
C GLU A 90 -32.98 19.15 -5.35
N MET A 91 -32.48 18.08 -5.99
CA MET A 91 -31.51 17.14 -5.39
C MET A 91 -30.07 17.67 -5.38
N ARG A 92 -29.77 18.65 -6.24
CA ARG A 92 -28.42 19.24 -6.35
C ARG A 92 -27.86 19.81 -5.04
N PRO A 93 -28.57 20.63 -4.26
CA PRO A 93 -28.04 21.13 -2.99
C PRO A 93 -27.80 20.01 -1.97
N GLU A 94 -28.61 18.93 -1.99
CA GLU A 94 -28.39 17.76 -1.13
C GLU A 94 -27.07 17.05 -1.50
N LEU A 95 -26.82 16.86 -2.79
CA LEU A 95 -25.59 16.27 -3.31
C LEU A 95 -24.36 17.12 -2.97
N GLU A 96 -24.41 18.43 -3.19
CA GLU A 96 -23.31 19.36 -2.89
C GLU A 96 -22.97 19.37 -1.39
N ARG A 97 -23.99 19.35 -0.52
CA ARG A 97 -23.80 19.24 0.93
C ARG A 97 -23.10 17.94 1.32
N MET A 98 -23.46 16.82 0.71
CA MET A 98 -22.83 15.53 0.99
C MET A 98 -21.39 15.46 0.48
N GLN A 99 -21.11 16.03 -0.69
CA GLN A 99 -19.76 16.15 -1.22
C GLN A 99 -18.87 16.97 -0.28
N ALA A 100 -19.38 18.09 0.24
CA ALA A 100 -18.68 18.92 1.21
C ALA A 100 -18.38 18.15 2.51
N LYS A 101 -19.39 17.44 3.07
CA LYS A 101 -19.20 16.59 4.25
C LYS A 101 -18.16 15.49 4.04
N LEU A 102 -18.15 14.85 2.86
CA LEU A 102 -17.17 13.81 2.55
C LEU A 102 -15.75 14.40 2.46
N LEU A 103 -15.62 15.57 1.84
CA LEU A 103 -14.34 16.26 1.75
C LEU A 103 -13.80 16.62 3.13
N GLU A 104 -14.67 17.12 4.02
CA GLU A 104 -14.33 17.43 5.40
C GLU A 104 -13.88 16.17 6.16
N ALA A 105 -14.65 15.08 6.11
CA ALA A 105 -14.29 13.82 6.75
C ALA A 105 -12.94 13.26 6.25
N ARG A 106 -12.67 13.38 4.94
CA ARG A 106 -11.37 12.99 4.35
C ARG A 106 -10.23 13.88 4.87
N ARG A 107 -10.46 15.19 4.96
CA ARG A 107 -9.47 16.14 5.48
C ARG A 107 -9.13 15.84 6.94
N GLU A 108 -10.14 15.65 7.77
CA GLU A 108 -9.97 15.31 9.20
C GLU A 108 -9.19 14.01 9.39
N LYS A 109 -9.50 12.97 8.61
CA LYS A 109 -8.73 11.72 8.62
C LYS A 109 -7.28 11.95 8.20
N ARG A 110 -7.06 12.69 7.10
CA ARG A 110 -5.72 12.94 6.56
C ARG A 110 -4.82 13.66 7.56
N VAL A 111 -5.38 14.57 8.36
CA VAL A 111 -4.62 15.24 9.44
C VAL A 111 -4.08 14.22 10.44
N VAL A 112 -4.89 13.26 10.87
CA VAL A 112 -4.47 12.22 11.84
C VAL A 112 -3.46 11.25 11.22
N GLU A 113 -3.64 10.89 9.95
CA GLU A 113 -2.67 10.08 9.20
C GLU A 113 -1.30 10.77 9.13
N LEU A 114 -1.27 12.07 8.81
CA LEU A 114 -0.02 12.83 8.76
C LEU A 114 0.68 12.88 10.12
N LEU A 115 -0.08 12.98 11.21
CA LEU A 115 0.46 12.88 12.57
C LEU A 115 1.06 11.49 12.82
N ARG A 116 0.38 10.42 12.37
CA ARG A 116 0.90 9.05 12.47
C ARG A 116 2.21 8.88 11.71
N GLU A 117 2.27 9.36 10.46
CA GLU A 117 3.47 9.34 9.63
C GLU A 117 4.65 10.05 10.31
N ARG A 118 4.41 11.25 10.86
CA ARG A 118 5.44 12.00 11.61
C ARG A 118 5.91 11.26 12.87
N HIS A 119 4.98 10.68 13.63
CA HIS A 119 5.33 9.88 14.82
C HIS A 119 6.13 8.63 14.46
N LEU A 120 5.77 7.96 13.36
CA LEU A 120 6.49 6.79 12.87
C LEU A 120 7.93 7.16 12.47
N ASN A 121 8.11 8.29 11.79
CA ASN A 121 9.44 8.77 11.41
C ASN A 121 10.32 9.05 12.63
N ARG A 122 9.78 9.72 13.66
CA ARG A 122 10.51 9.97 14.92
C ARG A 122 10.91 8.68 15.62
N TYR A 123 9.97 7.73 15.73
CA TYR A 123 10.26 6.42 16.31
C TYR A 123 11.36 5.68 15.53
N ASN A 124 11.32 5.70 14.20
CA ASN A 124 12.36 5.09 13.37
C ASN A 124 13.73 5.77 13.54
N GLU A 125 13.77 7.09 13.71
CA GLU A 125 15.00 7.81 14.02
C GLU A 125 15.57 7.43 15.38
N GLU A 126 14.72 7.29 16.39
CA GLU A 126 15.12 6.86 17.74
C GLU A 126 15.68 5.45 17.73
N VAL A 127 14.99 4.49 17.09
CA VAL A 127 15.48 3.12 16.91
C VAL A 127 16.85 3.12 16.23
N ARG A 128 17.02 3.85 15.12
CA ARG A 128 18.32 3.95 14.45
C ARG A 128 19.39 4.59 15.32
N ARG A 129 19.04 5.51 16.23
CA ARG A 129 19.99 6.10 17.19
C ARG A 129 20.40 5.07 18.24
N GLU A 130 19.46 4.28 18.76
CA GLU A 130 19.72 3.18 19.69
C GLU A 130 20.62 2.11 19.05
N GLU A 131 20.28 1.64 17.86
CA GLU A 131 21.09 0.67 17.10
C GLU A 131 22.53 1.17 16.88
N ARG A 132 22.71 2.46 16.54
CA ARG A 132 24.05 3.04 16.39
C ARG A 132 24.82 3.08 17.71
N ARG A 133 24.16 3.33 18.85
CA ARG A 133 24.80 3.31 20.16
C ARG A 133 25.23 1.89 20.53
N GLU A 134 24.34 0.91 20.37
CA GLU A 134 24.65 -0.50 20.61
C GLU A 134 25.84 -0.97 19.75
N LEU A 135 25.85 -0.62 18.46
CA LEU A 135 26.98 -0.92 17.57
C LEU A 135 28.28 -0.22 17.99
N GLN A 136 28.20 1.02 18.49
CA GLN A 136 29.38 1.74 18.97
C GLN A 136 29.95 1.08 20.24
N GLU A 137 29.10 0.71 21.19
CA GLU A 137 29.48 0.00 22.42
C GLU A 137 30.11 -1.36 22.12
N LEU A 138 29.51 -2.15 21.21
CA LEU A 138 30.09 -3.41 20.76
C LEU A 138 31.45 -3.24 20.08
N ASN A 139 31.63 -2.19 19.28
CA ASN A 139 32.91 -1.89 18.66
C ASN A 139 33.96 -1.42 19.67
N GLN A 140 33.58 -0.71 20.74
CA GLN A 140 34.47 -0.32 21.83
C GLN A 140 34.91 -1.56 22.63
N LEU A 141 33.96 -2.40 23.05
CA LEU A 141 34.26 -3.69 23.70
C LEU A 141 35.18 -4.56 22.86
N ARG A 142 34.95 -4.67 21.54
CA ARG A 142 35.84 -5.41 20.64
C ARG A 142 37.27 -4.84 20.64
N LYS A 143 37.41 -3.52 20.64
CA LYS A 143 38.72 -2.87 20.69
C LYS A 143 39.42 -3.12 22.01
N GLU A 144 38.70 -3.03 23.13
CA GLU A 144 39.24 -3.34 24.46
C GLU A 144 39.71 -4.80 24.56
N VAL A 145 38.92 -5.76 24.04
CA VAL A 145 39.34 -7.17 23.98
C VAL A 145 40.55 -7.37 23.06
N SER A 146 40.61 -6.65 21.93
CA SER A 146 41.76 -6.70 21.01
C SER A 146 43.03 -6.14 21.64
N SER A 147 42.95 -5.02 22.38
CA SER A 147 44.10 -4.42 23.07
C SER A 147 44.59 -5.30 24.23
N VAL A 148 43.69 -5.98 24.95
CA VAL A 148 44.08 -6.96 25.97
C VAL A 148 44.80 -8.16 25.35
N SER A 149 44.44 -8.55 24.13
CA SER A 149 45.11 -9.64 23.41
C SER A 149 46.51 -9.24 22.90
N GLU A 150 46.71 -7.96 22.55
CA GLU A 150 48.03 -7.40 22.21
C GLU A 150 48.97 -7.32 23.43
N ASP A 151 48.45 -7.00 24.62
CA ASP A 151 49.25 -7.02 25.87
C ASP A 151 49.62 -8.43 26.36
N THR A 152 48.93 -9.48 25.87
CA THR A 152 49.32 -10.89 26.10
C THR A 152 50.25 -11.47 25.04
N SER A 153 50.87 -10.65 24.19
CA SER A 153 52.03 -11.11 23.43
C SER A 153 53.17 -11.40 24.39
N VAL A 154 53.27 -12.65 24.84
CA VAL A 154 54.49 -13.19 25.45
C VAL A 154 55.56 -13.04 24.39
N VAL A 155 56.45 -12.07 24.59
CA VAL A 155 57.70 -11.95 23.84
C VAL A 155 58.50 -13.20 24.18
N PHE A 156 58.49 -14.18 23.28
CA PHE A 156 59.51 -15.22 23.28
C PHE A 156 60.80 -14.55 22.84
N ASP A 157 61.71 -14.40 23.81
CA ASP A 157 63.10 -13.99 23.59
C ASP A 157 63.79 -15.12 22.82
N ASP A 158 63.95 -14.95 21.51
CA ASP A 158 64.74 -15.84 20.67
C ASP A 158 66.23 -15.62 20.97
N GLY A 159 66.68 -16.25 22.05
CA GLY A 159 68.08 -16.50 22.32
C GLY A 159 68.62 -17.65 21.47
N ASP A 160 69.34 -17.26 20.41
CA ASP A 160 70.47 -17.95 19.76
C ASP A 160 70.35 -19.45 19.40
N GLY A 161 70.43 -19.72 18.09
CA GLY A 161 71.14 -20.89 17.57
C GLY A 161 70.29 -22.11 17.20
N SER A 162 69.77 -22.13 15.97
CA SER A 162 69.98 -23.25 15.03
C SER A 162 69.24 -23.01 13.71
N GLU A 163 69.93 -23.24 12.59
CA GLU A 163 69.35 -23.28 11.25
C GLU A 163 68.37 -24.47 11.13
N GLU A 164 67.12 -24.29 11.55
CA GLU A 164 66.06 -25.24 11.24
C GLU A 164 65.52 -24.98 9.84
N ARG A 165 65.81 -25.93 8.95
CA ARG A 165 65.27 -26.05 7.59
C ARG A 165 63.77 -25.83 7.61
N THR A 166 63.31 -24.76 6.98
CA THR A 166 61.89 -24.50 6.75
C THR A 166 61.31 -25.57 5.84
N GLU A 167 60.78 -26.66 6.40
CA GLU A 167 59.90 -27.55 5.66
C GLU A 167 58.55 -26.84 5.48
N ASP A 168 58.21 -26.58 4.22
CA ASP A 168 56.95 -25.96 3.79
C ASP A 168 55.75 -26.57 4.53
N LEU A 169 54.84 -25.76 5.07
CA LEU A 169 53.69 -26.25 5.84
C LEU A 169 52.86 -27.33 5.09
N ARG A 170 52.87 -27.27 3.75
CA ARG A 170 52.24 -28.25 2.86
C ARG A 170 52.89 -29.65 2.94
N THR A 171 54.20 -29.74 3.12
CA THR A 171 54.91 -31.03 3.23
C THR A 171 54.70 -31.64 4.62
N ARG A 172 54.63 -30.81 5.67
CA ARG A 172 54.32 -31.24 7.04
C ARG A 172 52.91 -31.84 7.15
N ASP A 173 51.91 -31.19 6.55
CA ASP A 173 50.53 -31.68 6.54
C ASP A 173 50.36 -32.93 5.67
N ALA A 174 51.11 -33.03 4.56
CA ALA A 174 51.13 -34.23 3.73
C ALA A 174 51.71 -35.45 4.49
N ARG A 175 52.80 -35.27 5.25
CA ARG A 175 53.38 -36.34 6.07
C ARG A 175 52.45 -36.79 7.19
N ARG A 176 51.82 -35.86 7.92
CA ARG A 176 50.82 -36.21 8.95
C ARG A 176 49.64 -36.98 8.39
N ARG A 177 49.16 -36.61 7.19
CA ARG A 177 48.08 -37.33 6.52
C ARG A 177 48.52 -38.74 6.11
N ALA A 178 49.75 -38.91 5.63
CA ALA A 178 50.30 -40.22 5.28
C ALA A 178 50.45 -41.12 6.53
N GLU A 179 50.99 -40.59 7.64
CA GLU A 179 51.13 -41.32 8.91
C GLU A 179 49.76 -41.76 9.47
N TYR A 180 48.75 -40.90 9.38
CA TYR A 180 47.39 -41.23 9.81
C TYR A 180 46.75 -42.35 8.98
N LEU A 181 46.99 -42.34 7.66
CA LEU A 181 46.49 -43.38 6.75
C LEU A 181 47.19 -44.73 6.97
N GLU A 182 48.49 -44.71 7.26
CA GLU A 182 49.28 -45.90 7.57
C GLU A 182 48.83 -46.56 8.88
N GLN A 183 48.60 -45.76 9.94
CA GLN A 183 48.04 -46.27 11.21
C GLN A 183 46.62 -46.81 11.07
N ALA A 184 45.82 -46.25 10.16
CA ALA A 184 44.46 -46.70 9.89
C ALA A 184 44.40 -47.93 8.95
N GLY A 185 45.54 -48.41 8.44
CA GLY A 185 45.62 -49.57 7.55
C GLY A 185 44.93 -49.35 6.19
N LEU A 186 44.74 -48.09 5.79
CA LEU A 186 44.02 -47.69 4.59
C LEU A 186 44.99 -47.15 3.55
N THR A 187 44.88 -47.61 2.30
CA THR A 187 45.64 -47.00 1.20
C THR A 187 44.99 -45.69 0.75
N GLU A 188 45.79 -44.77 0.22
CA GLU A 188 45.34 -43.42 -0.17
C GLU A 188 44.15 -43.47 -1.18
N GLU A 189 44.09 -44.51 -2.02
CA GLU A 189 43.00 -44.77 -2.96
C GLU A 189 41.69 -45.21 -2.28
N GLN A 190 41.75 -45.90 -1.15
CA GLN A 190 40.58 -46.31 -0.36
C GLN A 190 39.98 -45.14 0.43
N ALA A 191 40.82 -44.22 0.93
CA ALA A 191 40.38 -42.99 1.58
C ALA A 191 39.66 -42.05 0.61
N ARG A 192 40.11 -41.98 -0.65
CA ARG A 192 39.42 -41.19 -1.69
C ARG A 192 38.08 -41.80 -2.10
N ARG A 193 37.95 -43.13 -2.11
CA ARG A 193 36.67 -43.82 -2.39
C ARG A 193 35.62 -43.68 -1.30
N THR A 194 36.02 -43.55 -0.04
CA THR A 194 35.11 -43.46 1.11
C THR A 194 34.56 -42.05 1.34
N VAL A 195 35.27 -41.01 0.89
CA VAL A 195 34.86 -39.60 1.06
C VAL A 195 34.07 -39.06 -0.14
N GLY A 196 33.94 -39.80 -1.24
CA GLY A 196 32.92 -39.56 -2.28
C GLY A 196 32.79 -38.10 -2.74
N LEU A 197 33.78 -37.63 -3.51
CA LEU A 197 33.60 -36.55 -4.48
C LEU A 197 33.53 -37.17 -5.88
#